data_AF-A0A535TEM6-F1
#
_entry.id   AF-A0A535TEM6-F1
#
_cell.length_a   1.000
_cell.length_b   1.000
_cell.length_c   1.000
_cell.angle_alpha   90.00
_cell.angle_beta   90.00
_cell.angle_gamma   90.00
#
_symmetry.space_group_name_H-M   'P 1'
#
loop_
_entity.id
_entity.type
_entity.pdbx_description
1 polymer ?
#
loop_
_entity_poly.entity_id
_entity_poly.type
_entity_poly.pdbx_seq_one_letter_code
_entity_poly.pdbx_strand_id
1 'polypeptide(L)'
;MAYVDRYISFDGGITVPVLTAHTTADGLVVPQDETAYADAVRSAGKQDLLRQAYVHRAGHCAFTSAEVISLIKVMLNRLNSGRWDDESLRPAALNAAALALGSQDNAIGGFFASPPSFVDYAPGPYPRPFAKGSTVPA
;
A
#
# COMPACT_ATOMS: atom_id res chain seq x y z
N MET A 1 -24.38 -0.52 12.09
CA MET A 1 -23.86 -0.31 10.71
C MET A 1 -23.23 1.06 10.50
N ALA A 2 -23.78 2.16 11.04
CA ALA A 2 -23.22 3.51 10.86
C ALA A 2 -21.72 3.66 11.22
N TYR A 3 -21.22 2.96 12.24
CA TYR A 3 -19.80 3.01 12.61
C TYR A 3 -18.88 2.44 11.51
N VAL A 4 -19.15 1.23 11.05
CA VAL A 4 -18.38 0.57 9.97
C VAL A 4 -18.46 1.38 8.68
N ASP A 5 -19.64 1.93 8.41
CA ASP A 5 -19.84 2.79 7.25
C ASP A 5 -18.99 4.07 7.31
N ARG A 6 -18.88 4.69 8.48
CA ARG A 6 -18.16 5.96 8.70
C ARG A 6 -16.64 5.79 8.78
N TYR A 7 -16.16 4.69 9.37
CA TYR A 7 -14.75 4.56 9.77
C TYR A 7 -13.99 3.44 9.09
N ILE A 8 -14.68 2.49 8.44
CA ILE A 8 -14.05 1.29 7.84
C ILE A 8 -14.27 1.25 6.33
N SER A 9 -15.41 1.74 5.84
CA SER A 9 -15.72 1.74 4.41
C SER A 9 -15.03 2.91 3.71
N PHE A 10 -14.39 2.64 2.58
CA PHE A 10 -13.70 3.68 1.81
C PHE A 10 -14.69 4.71 1.24
N ASP A 11 -14.42 5.99 1.50
CA ASP A 11 -15.12 7.13 0.91
C ASP A 11 -14.18 8.04 0.08
N GLY A 12 -12.87 7.73 0.07
CA GLY A 12 -11.86 8.48 -0.66
C GLY A 12 -11.52 9.85 -0.06
N GLY A 13 -12.14 10.24 1.06
CA GLY A 13 -12.08 11.56 1.67
C GLY A 13 -10.77 11.89 2.40
N ILE A 14 -9.62 11.43 1.89
CA ILE A 14 -8.32 11.67 2.51
C ILE A 14 -7.91 13.15 2.42
N THR A 15 -7.34 13.66 3.51
CA THR A 15 -6.91 15.07 3.66
C THR A 15 -5.40 15.22 3.88
N VAL A 16 -4.69 14.11 4.06
CA VAL A 16 -3.24 14.05 4.23
C VAL A 16 -2.65 13.04 3.25
N PRO A 17 -1.34 13.10 2.93
CA PRO A 17 -0.73 12.09 2.09
C PRO A 17 -0.79 10.71 2.76
N VAL A 18 -1.08 9.67 1.97
CA VAL A 18 -1.18 8.28 2.40
C VAL A 18 -0.28 7.43 1.51
N LEU A 19 0.57 6.60 2.13
CA LEU A 19 1.37 5.59 1.47
C LEU A 19 0.93 4.22 2.01
N THR A 20 0.37 3.37 1.15
CA THR A 20 0.00 1.99 1.52
C THR A 20 1.07 1.00 1.04
N ALA A 21 1.09 -0.18 1.67
CA ALA A 21 1.92 -1.30 1.25
C ALA A 21 1.14 -2.61 1.37
N HIS A 22 1.21 -3.46 0.34
CA HIS A 22 0.50 -4.74 0.32
C HIS A 22 1.38 -5.87 -0.24
N THR A 23 1.26 -7.06 0.31
CA THR A 23 1.87 -8.26 -0.29
C THR A 23 1.03 -8.79 -1.45
N THR A 24 1.66 -9.18 -2.56
CA THR A 24 0.92 -9.58 -3.77
C THR A 24 0.11 -10.87 -3.61
N ALA A 25 0.48 -11.73 -2.66
CA ALA A 25 -0.21 -12.97 -2.34
C ALA A 25 -0.72 -13.00 -0.88
N ASP A 26 -1.39 -11.92 -0.49
CA ASP A 26 -2.17 -11.85 0.74
C ASP A 26 -3.51 -12.58 0.58
N GLY A 27 -3.71 -13.62 1.39
CA GLY A 27 -4.95 -14.41 1.42
C GLY A 27 -5.95 -14.00 2.49
N LEU A 28 -5.60 -13.05 3.38
CA LEU A 28 -6.48 -12.58 4.46
C LEU A 28 -7.16 -11.26 4.07
N VAL A 29 -6.39 -10.30 3.56
CA VAL A 29 -6.87 -9.03 3.01
C VAL A 29 -6.40 -9.00 1.57
N VAL A 30 -7.31 -9.23 0.63
CA VAL A 30 -6.92 -9.45 -0.76
C VAL A 30 -6.35 -8.15 -1.35
N PRO A 31 -5.29 -8.20 -2.18
CA PRO A 31 -4.65 -6.99 -2.71
C PRO A 31 -5.60 -6.13 -3.56
N GLN A 32 -6.71 -6.69 -4.03
CA GLN A 32 -7.75 -5.94 -4.73
C GLN A 32 -8.49 -4.92 -3.82
N ASP A 33 -8.39 -5.03 -2.49
CA ASP A 33 -8.86 -3.97 -1.58
C ASP A 33 -8.12 -2.64 -1.86
N GLU A 34 -6.84 -2.70 -2.26
CA GLU A 34 -6.07 -1.51 -2.68
C GLU A 34 -6.61 -0.88 -3.98
N THR A 35 -7.17 -1.70 -4.89
CA THR A 35 -7.86 -1.18 -6.09
C THR A 35 -9.13 -0.44 -5.69
N ALA A 36 -9.94 -1.02 -4.80
CA ALA A 36 -11.14 -0.34 -4.30
C ALA A 36 -10.81 0.97 -3.58
N TYR A 37 -9.74 1.01 -2.79
CA TYR A 37 -9.31 2.22 -2.10
C TYR A 37 -8.85 3.30 -3.09
N ALA A 38 -8.02 2.94 -4.07
CA ALA A 38 -7.56 3.85 -5.11
C ALA A 38 -8.72 4.42 -5.94
N ASP A 39 -9.72 3.60 -6.28
CA ASP A 39 -10.90 4.03 -7.02
C ASP A 39 -11.77 5.01 -6.22
N ALA A 40 -11.96 4.77 -4.92
CA ALA A 40 -12.66 5.70 -4.04
C ALA A 40 -11.92 7.05 -3.93
N VAL A 41 -10.61 7.02 -3.69
CA VAL A 41 -9.76 8.23 -3.61
C VAL A 41 -9.76 9.01 -4.94
N ARG A 42 -9.70 8.32 -6.08
CA ARG A 42 -9.77 8.94 -7.41
C ARG A 42 -11.15 9.57 -7.66
N SER A 43 -12.22 8.89 -7.28
CA SER A 43 -13.60 9.40 -7.41
C SER A 43 -13.82 10.66 -6.56
N ALA A 44 -13.12 10.79 -5.44
CA ALA A 44 -13.10 12.00 -4.61
C ALA A 44 -12.15 13.10 -5.15
N GLY A 45 -11.43 12.88 -6.25
CA GLY A 45 -10.46 13.81 -6.83
C GLY A 45 -9.20 13.99 -5.98
N LYS A 46 -8.83 12.97 -5.18
CA LYS A 46 -7.72 13.02 -4.20
C LYS A 46 -6.56 12.11 -4.56
N GLN A 47 -6.47 11.61 -5.79
CA GLN A 47 -5.42 10.69 -6.25
C GLN A 47 -3.98 11.20 -6.00
N ASP A 48 -3.76 12.51 -5.97
CA ASP A 48 -2.44 13.10 -5.72
C ASP A 48 -1.94 12.90 -4.27
N LEU A 49 -2.83 12.51 -3.34
CA LEU A 49 -2.50 12.21 -1.96
C LEU A 49 -2.17 10.74 -1.72
N LEU A 50 -2.46 9.83 -2.66
CA LEU A 50 -2.27 8.39 -2.47
C LEU A 50 -1.08 7.87 -3.29
N ARG A 51 -0.24 7.05 -2.65
CA ARG A 51 0.72 6.15 -3.30
C ARG A 51 0.60 4.77 -2.70
N GLN A 52 0.80 3.73 -3.51
CA GLN A 52 0.64 2.34 -3.10
C GLN A 52 1.89 1.58 -3.55
N ALA A 53 2.49 0.82 -2.65
CA ALA A 53 3.64 -0.02 -2.92
C ALA A 53 3.28 -1.50 -2.73
N TYR A 54 3.95 -2.37 -3.47
CA TYR A 54 3.69 -3.81 -3.41
C TYR A 54 4.96 -4.59 -3.18
N VAL A 55 4.85 -5.65 -2.38
CA VAL A 55 5.94 -6.60 -2.12
C VAL A 55 5.53 -7.96 -2.65
N HIS A 56 6.34 -8.52 -3.55
CA HIS A 56 6.11 -9.85 -4.11
C HIS A 56 6.40 -10.92 -3.05
N ARG A 57 5.38 -11.26 -2.28
CA ARG A 57 5.45 -12.24 -1.19
C ARG A 57 4.07 -12.82 -0.85
N ALA A 58 4.07 -14.03 -0.33
CA ALA A 58 2.90 -14.66 0.27
C ALA A 58 2.75 -14.29 1.75
N GLY A 59 1.50 -14.15 2.20
CA GLY A 59 1.14 -13.92 3.60
C GLY A 59 0.76 -12.48 3.92
N HIS A 60 -0.13 -12.33 4.90
CA HIS A 60 -0.65 -11.04 5.36
C HIS A 60 0.43 -10.25 6.10
N CYS A 61 0.64 -8.99 5.69
CA CYS A 61 1.64 -8.10 6.28
C CYS A 61 3.06 -8.72 6.38
N ALA A 62 3.38 -9.67 5.49
CA ALA A 62 4.68 -10.32 5.46
C ALA A 62 5.74 -9.37 4.88
N PHE A 63 6.10 -8.32 5.62
CA PHE A 63 7.13 -7.35 5.28
C PHE A 63 8.36 -7.56 6.16
N THR A 64 9.52 -7.18 5.63
CA THR A 64 10.76 -7.05 6.40
C THR A 64 10.83 -5.67 7.06
N SER A 65 11.60 -5.55 8.14
CA SER A 65 11.89 -4.24 8.74
C SER A 65 12.52 -3.28 7.71
N ALA A 66 13.41 -3.79 6.85
CA ALA A 66 14.06 -3.01 5.81
C ALA A 66 13.07 -2.42 4.78
N GLU A 67 12.08 -3.20 4.36
CA GLU A 67 11.01 -2.73 3.47
C GLU A 67 10.17 -1.63 4.14
N VAL A 68 9.76 -1.85 5.40
CA VAL A 68 8.98 -0.87 6.17
C VAL A 68 9.75 0.43 6.39
N ILE A 69 11.03 0.36 6.79
CA ILE A 69 11.89 1.52 6.99
C ILE A 69 12.06 2.31 5.68
N SER A 70 12.19 1.61 4.55
CA SER A 70 12.34 2.26 3.24
C SER A 70 11.09 3.06 2.87
N LEU A 71 9.89 2.52 3.11
CA LEU A 71 8.63 3.24 2.89
C LEU A 71 8.46 4.43 3.86
N ILE A 72 8.84 4.27 5.13
CA ILE A 72 8.83 5.38 6.10
C ILE A 72 9.74 6.52 5.63
N LYS A 73 10.94 6.22 5.12
CA LYS A 73 11.85 7.24 4.58
C LYS A 73 11.23 8.00 3.40
N VAL A 74 10.54 7.31 2.50
CA VAL A 74 9.78 7.97 1.41
C VAL A 74 8.70 8.89 1.97
N MET A 75 7.92 8.42 2.94
CA MET A 75 6.86 9.21 3.54
C MET A 75 7.42 10.44 4.28
N LEU A 76 8.53 10.30 5.01
CA LEU A 76 9.23 11.43 5.62
C LEU A 76 9.68 12.45 4.57
N ASN A 77 10.21 12.00 3.43
CA ASN A 77 10.57 12.90 2.33
C ASN A 77 9.34 13.63 1.76
N ARG A 78 8.21 12.94 1.58
CA ARG A 78 6.94 13.54 1.14
C ARG A 78 6.45 14.63 2.09
N LEU A 79 6.58 14.39 3.39
CA LEU A 79 6.18 15.35 4.44
C LEU A 79 7.13 16.55 4.48
N ASN A 80 8.43 16.33 4.39
CA ASN A 80 9.43 17.39 4.45
C ASN A 80 9.45 18.28 3.20
N SER A 81 9.30 17.69 2.02
CA SER A 81 9.41 18.41 0.74
C SER A 81 8.07 18.93 0.22
N GLY A 82 6.94 18.46 0.76
CA GLY A 82 5.62 18.83 0.28
C GLY A 82 5.23 18.20 -1.08
N ARG A 83 6.05 17.31 -1.64
CA ARG A 83 5.82 16.66 -2.94
C ARG A 83 6.23 15.19 -2.93
N TRP A 84 5.57 14.37 -3.74
CA TRP A 84 5.99 12.98 -3.93
C TRP A 84 7.29 12.94 -4.74
N ASP A 85 8.16 12.01 -4.36
CA ASP A 85 9.32 11.59 -5.15
C ASP A 85 9.02 10.20 -5.72
N ASP A 86 8.34 10.19 -6.87
CA ASP A 86 7.86 8.95 -7.49
C ASP A 86 9.02 8.03 -7.95
N GLU A 87 10.22 8.58 -8.18
CA GLU A 87 11.40 7.76 -8.49
C GLU A 87 11.84 6.95 -7.27
N SER A 88 11.80 7.55 -6.07
CA SER A 88 12.11 6.85 -4.81
C SER A 88 11.12 5.72 -4.49
N LEU A 89 9.93 5.75 -5.09
CA LEU A 89 8.88 4.72 -4.93
C LEU A 89 9.02 3.58 -5.93
N ARG A 90 9.89 3.68 -6.93
CA ARG A 90 10.07 2.59 -7.89
C ARG A 90 10.62 1.35 -7.18
N PRO A 91 10.16 0.14 -7.58
CA PRO A 91 10.61 -1.10 -6.94
C PRO A 91 12.12 -1.24 -6.82
N ALA A 92 12.86 -0.89 -7.87
CA ALA A 92 14.32 -0.94 -7.86
C ALA A 92 14.94 0.00 -6.81
N ALA A 93 14.43 1.22 -6.68
CA ALA A 93 14.90 2.20 -5.71
C ALA A 93 14.59 1.75 -4.27
N LEU A 94 13.37 1.27 -4.02
CA LEU A 94 12.98 0.74 -2.71
C LEU A 94 13.77 -0.52 -2.32
N ASN A 95 13.98 -1.45 -3.25
CA ASN A 95 14.80 -2.63 -3.02
C ASN A 95 16.26 -2.26 -2.71
N ALA A 96 16.84 -1.31 -3.44
CA ALA A 96 18.19 -0.82 -3.16
C ALA A 96 18.28 -0.14 -1.77
N ALA A 97 17.29 0.68 -1.42
CA ALA A 97 17.22 1.34 -0.12
C ALA A 97 17.10 0.33 1.04
N ALA A 98 16.31 -0.73 0.87
CA ALA A 98 16.14 -1.79 1.85
C ALA A 98 17.40 -2.67 1.97
N LEU A 99 18.06 -3.01 0.86
CA LEU A 99 19.34 -3.74 0.87
C LEU A 99 20.43 -2.96 1.59
N ALA A 100 20.47 -1.63 1.43
CA ALA A 100 21.45 -0.76 2.08
C ALA A 100 21.33 -0.71 3.61
N LEU A 101 20.22 -1.17 4.20
CA LEU A 101 20.05 -1.29 5.65
C LEU A 101 20.79 -2.51 6.24
N GLY A 102 21.21 -3.46 5.39
CA GLY A 102 21.96 -4.65 5.80
C GLY A 102 21.07 -5.88 6.05
N SER A 103 21.70 -7.05 6.14
CA SER A 103 20.98 -8.33 6.17
C SER A 103 20.15 -8.57 7.42
N GLN A 104 20.47 -7.91 8.55
CA GLN A 104 19.74 -8.07 9.81
C GLN A 104 18.30 -7.56 9.72
N ASP A 105 18.06 -6.48 8.99
CA ASP A 105 16.73 -5.89 8.80
C ASP A 105 15.93 -6.55 7.66
N ASN A 106 16.59 -7.39 6.86
CA ASN A 106 16.00 -8.17 5.78
C ASN A 106 15.48 -9.51 6.32
N ALA A 107 14.62 -9.45 7.33
CA ALA A 107 13.96 -10.60 7.92
C ALA A 107 12.49 -10.28 8.23
N ILE A 108 11.59 -11.21 7.90
CA ILE A 108 10.18 -11.11 8.27
C ILE A 108 10.05 -11.54 9.72
N GLY A 109 9.44 -10.69 10.54
CA GLY A 109 9.30 -10.90 11.98
C GLY A 109 10.63 -10.95 12.75
N GLY A 110 11.76 -10.67 12.10
CA GLY A 110 13.10 -10.75 12.70
C GLY A 110 13.73 -12.15 12.71
N PHE A 111 13.10 -13.15 12.07
CA PHE A 111 13.59 -14.54 12.07
C PHE A 111 13.64 -15.19 10.69
N PHE A 112 12.71 -14.86 9.79
CA PHE A 112 12.74 -15.39 8.43
C PHE A 112 13.54 -14.48 7.50
N ALA A 113 14.83 -14.77 7.34
CA ALA A 113 15.70 -14.08 6.39
C ALA A 113 15.03 -14.04 5.00
N SER A 114 14.77 -12.83 4.51
CA SER A 114 14.02 -12.57 3.29
C SER A 114 14.59 -11.30 2.64
N PRO A 115 15.15 -11.37 1.42
CA PRO A 115 15.54 -10.17 0.72
C PRO A 115 14.32 -9.28 0.43
N PRO A 116 14.53 -7.96 0.24
CA PRO A 116 13.45 -7.08 -0.12
C PRO A 116 12.94 -7.44 -1.51
N SER A 117 11.63 -7.35 -1.70
CA SER A 117 10.94 -7.87 -2.88
C SER A 117 9.89 -6.89 -3.39
N PHE A 118 10.16 -5.58 -3.35
CA PHE A 118 9.28 -4.60 -3.98
C PHE A 118 9.12 -4.91 -5.47
N VAL A 119 7.91 -4.72 -5.98
CA VAL A 119 7.54 -5.06 -7.35
C VAL A 119 6.51 -4.07 -7.91
N ASP A 120 6.53 -3.87 -9.23
CA ASP A 120 5.42 -3.22 -9.92
C ASP A 120 4.27 -4.23 -10.01
N TYR A 121 3.13 -3.87 -9.41
CA TYR A 121 1.97 -4.74 -9.39
C TYR A 121 0.70 -3.92 -9.48
N ALA A 122 -0.23 -4.39 -10.31
CA ALA A 122 -1.58 -3.86 -10.42
C ALA A 122 -2.54 -4.99 -10.05
N PRO A 123 -3.17 -4.95 -8.87
CA PRO A 123 -4.21 -5.91 -8.53
C PRO A 123 -5.35 -5.84 -9.55
N GLY A 124 -6.05 -6.95 -9.75
CA GLY A 124 -7.27 -6.97 -10.55
C GLY A 124 -8.42 -6.17 -9.91
N PRO A 125 -9.59 -6.12 -10.56
CA PRO A 125 -10.77 -5.46 -10.01
C PRO A 125 -11.17 -6.00 -8.63
N TYR A 126 -11.74 -5.13 -7.79
CA TYR A 126 -12.26 -5.56 -6.50
C TYR A 126 -13.39 -6.60 -6.65
N PRO A 127 -13.33 -7.77 -5.99
CA PRO A 127 -14.33 -8.82 -6.15
C PRO A 127 -15.76 -8.43 -5.73
N ARG A 128 -15.94 -7.30 -5.03
CA ARG A 128 -17.26 -6.73 -4.75
C ARG A 128 -17.51 -5.54 -5.68
N PRO A 129 -18.30 -5.71 -6.75
CA PRO A 129 -18.42 -4.72 -7.83
C PRO A 129 -19.24 -3.48 -7.44
N PHE A 130 -19.93 -3.50 -6.29
CA PHE A 130 -20.79 -2.41 -5.85
C PHE A 130 -20.06 -1.52 -4.86
N ALA A 131 -19.84 -0.26 -5.23
CA ALA A 131 -19.36 0.77 -4.32
C ALA A 131 -20.38 0.98 -3.18
N LYS A 132 -19.89 1.52 -2.05
CA LYS A 132 -20.75 1.97 -0.95
C LYS A 132 -21.87 2.89 -1.48
N GLY A 133 -23.11 2.57 -1.14
CA GLY A 133 -24.29 3.33 -1.56
C GLY A 133 -24.83 2.99 -2.95
N SER A 134 -24.24 2.00 -3.66
CA SER A 134 -24.80 1.52 -4.93
C SER A 134 -26.19 0.90 -4.72
N THR A 135 -27.09 1.14 -5.66
CA THR A 135 -28.34 0.40 -5.76
C THR A 135 -28.02 -1.06 -6.07
N VAL A 136 -28.45 -1.99 -5.22
CA VAL A 136 -28.34 -3.42 -5.49
C VAL A 136 -29.22 -3.74 -6.70
N PRO A 137 -28.67 -4.32 -7.79
CA PRO A 137 -29.49 -4.76 -8.92
C PRO A 137 -30.57 -5.74 -8.45
N ALA A 138 -31.78 -5.59 -8.96
CA ALA A 138 -32.93 -6.46 -8.66
C ALA A 138 -32.70 -7.89 -9.16
#